data_AF-A0A2W4M324-F1
#
_entry.id   AF-A0A2W4M324-F1
#
_cell.length_a   1.000
_cell.length_b   1.000
_cell.length_c   1.000
_cell.angle_alpha   90.00
_cell.angle_beta   90.00
_cell.angle_gamma   90.00
#
_symmetry.space_group_name_H-M   'P 1'
#
loop_
_entity.id
_entity.type
_entity.pdbx_description
1 polymer ?
#
loop_
_entity_poly.entity_id
_entity_poly.type
_entity_poly.pdbx_seq_one_letter_code
_entity_poly.pdbx_strand_id
1 'polypeptide(L)'
;MFFQFLELFKGFRFMDLVDIAIVAYVSYKAIQLIRGTRAVQLIRGIIVFVVFTKVSEWLGLYTINWLLRNAMTVGVFALLVVFQPELRRALEQLGRSKFFSSSLFGLGEEELMFLIDNLVQAAEELSKNKIGALIILERETGLNEYIETGIRIEGYLTAELLINIFIPNTPLHDGAVIVRNDKVMAASCYLPLTENPNLSKELGTRHRAALGITEQSDAVAIIVSEETGVISVAREGKLSRYLDAKTLKNVLKEVYQIGDKKANFLHWRRSGNG
;
A
#
# COMPACT_ATOMS: atom_id res chain seq x y z
N MET A 1 45.60 -19.47 -20.84
CA MET A 1 44.28 -18.79 -20.84
C MET A 1 43.17 -19.61 -21.51
N PHE A 2 43.29 -20.01 -22.79
CA PHE A 2 42.20 -20.74 -23.48
C PHE A 2 41.87 -22.11 -22.85
N PHE A 3 42.89 -22.88 -22.44
CA PHE A 3 42.68 -24.17 -21.76
C PHE A 3 42.12 -24.02 -20.32
N GLN A 4 42.40 -22.91 -19.63
CA GLN A 4 41.78 -22.59 -18.31
C GLN A 4 40.29 -22.29 -18.44
N PHE A 5 39.87 -21.66 -19.54
CA PHE A 5 38.44 -21.45 -19.85
C PHE A 5 37.72 -22.78 -20.11
N LEU A 6 38.37 -23.76 -20.75
CA LEU A 6 37.79 -25.08 -21.01
C LEU A 6 37.67 -25.97 -19.76
N GLU A 7 38.54 -25.82 -18.76
CA GLU A 7 38.39 -26.53 -17.48
C GLU A 7 37.24 -26.00 -16.63
N LEU A 8 36.94 -24.69 -16.70
CA LEU A 8 35.76 -24.08 -16.06
C LEU A 8 34.43 -24.69 -16.57
N PHE A 9 34.38 -25.10 -17.85
CA PHE A 9 33.19 -25.75 -18.42
C PHE A 9 33.09 -27.25 -18.12
N LYS A 10 34.18 -27.92 -17.74
CA LYS A 10 34.15 -29.36 -17.39
C LYS A 10 33.56 -29.65 -16.01
N GLY A 11 33.53 -28.65 -15.12
CA GLY A 11 32.91 -28.75 -13.79
C GLY A 11 31.44 -28.32 -13.74
N PHE A 12 30.87 -27.89 -14.86
CA PHE A 12 29.54 -27.29 -14.92
C PHE A 12 28.46 -28.35 -14.71
N ARG A 13 27.88 -28.37 -13.51
CA ARG A 13 26.77 -29.25 -13.15
C ARG A 13 25.47 -28.66 -13.66
N PHE A 14 24.50 -29.52 -13.94
CA PHE A 14 23.14 -29.07 -14.26
C PHE A 14 22.57 -28.14 -13.17
N MET A 15 22.94 -28.35 -11.90
CA MET A 15 22.57 -27.48 -10.79
C MET A 15 23.12 -26.06 -10.92
N ASP A 16 24.30 -25.85 -11.54
CA ASP A 16 24.86 -24.51 -11.74
C ASP A 16 24.03 -23.72 -12.76
N LEU A 17 23.51 -24.41 -13.78
CA LEU A 17 22.60 -23.82 -14.77
C LEU A 17 21.27 -23.41 -14.11
N VAL A 18 20.71 -24.26 -13.25
CA VAL A 18 19.47 -23.97 -12.51
C VAL A 18 19.69 -22.80 -11.54
N ASP A 19 20.82 -22.77 -10.83
CA ASP A 19 21.17 -21.69 -9.91
C ASP A 19 21.30 -20.35 -10.64
N ILE A 20 22.06 -20.31 -11.74
CA ILE A 20 22.19 -19.12 -12.58
C ILE A 20 20.82 -18.68 -13.14
N ALA A 21 19.96 -19.61 -13.54
CA ALA A 21 18.63 -19.29 -14.04
C ALA A 21 17.73 -18.67 -12.93
N ILE A 22 17.78 -19.21 -11.71
CA ILE A 22 17.06 -18.67 -10.56
C ILE A 22 17.57 -17.27 -10.22
N VAL A 23 18.89 -17.10 -10.08
CA VAL A 23 19.50 -15.80 -9.80
C VAL A 23 19.14 -14.80 -10.88
N ALA A 24 19.27 -15.17 -12.16
CA ALA A 24 18.91 -14.30 -13.29
C ALA A 24 17.43 -13.89 -13.26
N TYR A 25 16.52 -14.82 -12.97
CA TYR A 25 15.10 -14.52 -12.85
C TYR A 25 14.80 -13.56 -11.68
N VAL A 26 15.37 -13.82 -10.50
CA VAL A 26 15.21 -12.96 -9.32
C VAL A 26 15.79 -11.58 -9.56
N SER A 27 17.01 -11.49 -10.11
CA SER A 27 17.63 -10.22 -10.48
C SER A 27 16.81 -9.46 -11.52
N TYR A 28 16.30 -10.14 -12.55
CA TYR A 28 15.43 -9.50 -13.55
C TYR A 28 14.17 -8.91 -12.92
N LYS A 29 13.51 -9.65 -12.01
CA LYS A 29 12.34 -9.17 -11.27
C LYS A 29 12.69 -8.00 -10.35
N ALA A 30 13.82 -8.05 -9.65
CA ALA A 30 14.29 -6.95 -8.82
C ALA A 30 14.52 -5.68 -9.66
N ILE A 31 15.15 -5.81 -10.83
CA ILE A 31 15.35 -4.68 -11.77
C ILE A 31 14.01 -4.13 -12.27
N GLN A 32 13.04 -4.99 -12.58
CA GLN A 32 11.71 -4.57 -13.02
C GLN A 32 10.97 -3.80 -11.91
N LEU A 33 11.17 -4.17 -10.64
CA LEU A 33 10.53 -3.56 -9.48
C LEU A 33 11.07 -2.15 -9.17
N ILE A 34 12.37 -1.92 -9.36
CA ILE A 34 12.98 -0.60 -9.15
C ILE A 34 12.85 0.32 -10.36
N ARG A 35 12.55 -0.20 -11.56
CA ARG A 35 12.56 0.58 -12.81
C ARG A 35 11.50 1.70 -12.77
N GLY A 36 11.93 2.93 -13.06
CA GLY A 36 11.06 4.11 -13.05
C GLY A 36 10.89 4.79 -11.69
N THR A 37 11.55 4.28 -10.63
CA THR A 37 11.52 4.89 -9.30
C THR A 37 12.65 5.90 -9.10
N ARG A 38 12.52 6.77 -8.08
CA ARG A 38 13.60 7.65 -7.60
C ARG A 38 14.87 6.87 -7.21
N ALA A 39 14.74 5.61 -6.80
CA ALA A 39 15.87 4.75 -6.47
C ALA A 39 16.80 4.51 -7.66
N VAL A 40 16.29 4.48 -8.90
CA VAL A 40 17.14 4.33 -10.10
C VAL A 40 18.02 5.56 -10.33
N GLN A 41 17.52 6.76 -10.05
CA GLN A 41 18.31 7.98 -10.15
C GLN A 41 19.45 7.98 -9.11
N LEU A 42 19.14 7.54 -7.89
CA LEU A 42 20.13 7.44 -6.80
C LEU A 42 21.21 6.40 -7.12
N ILE A 43 20.84 5.21 -7.61
CA ILE A 43 21.80 4.18 -8.05
C ILE A 43 22.70 4.72 -9.18
N ARG A 44 22.14 5.42 -10.17
CA ARG A 44 22.95 6.07 -11.22
C ARG A 44 23.91 7.10 -10.64
N GLY A 45 23.46 7.92 -9.70
CA GLY A 45 24.31 8.88 -8.99
C GLY A 45 25.47 8.21 -8.25
N ILE A 46 25.21 7.13 -7.52
CA ILE A 46 26.24 6.33 -6.82
C ILE A 46 27.23 5.73 -7.81
N ILE A 47 26.76 5.14 -8.91
CA ILE A 47 27.64 4.57 -9.96
C ILE A 47 28.55 5.65 -10.54
N VAL A 48 27.99 6.80 -10.91
CA VAL A 48 28.76 7.93 -11.44
C VAL A 48 29.81 8.38 -10.41
N PHE A 49 29.43 8.52 -9.15
CA PHE A 49 30.34 8.90 -8.07
C PHE A 49 31.50 7.91 -7.89
N VAL A 50 31.22 6.60 -7.93
CA VAL A 50 32.24 5.54 -7.85
C VAL A 50 33.18 5.60 -9.06
N VAL A 51 32.65 5.80 -10.27
CA VAL A 51 33.46 5.96 -11.49
C VAL A 51 34.39 7.17 -11.36
N PHE A 52 33.90 8.33 -10.94
CA PHE A 52 34.73 9.52 -10.71
C PHE A 52 35.81 9.28 -9.66
N THR A 53 35.48 8.56 -8.59
CA THR A 53 36.47 8.20 -7.56
C THR A 53 37.58 7.33 -8.15
N LYS A 54 37.24 6.33 -8.98
CA LYS A 54 38.23 5.48 -9.66
C LYS A 54 39.03 6.20 -10.73
N VAL A 55 38.42 7.09 -11.49
CA VAL A 55 39.12 7.92 -12.47
C VAL A 55 40.11 8.87 -11.76
N SER A 56 39.72 9.49 -10.64
CA SER A 56 40.62 10.36 -9.88
C SER A 56 41.81 9.60 -9.28
N GLU A 57 41.60 8.35 -8.85
CA GLU A 57 42.66 7.45 -8.38
C GLU A 57 43.63 7.11 -9.51
N TRP A 58 43.10 6.76 -10.69
CA TRP A 58 43.92 6.42 -11.86
C TRP A 58 44.73 7.60 -12.41
N LEU A 59 44.14 8.81 -12.42
CA LEU A 59 44.80 10.04 -12.88
C LEU A 59 45.76 10.64 -11.83
N GLY A 60 45.84 10.07 -10.61
CA GLY A 60 46.70 10.59 -9.54
C GLY A 60 46.24 11.92 -8.95
N LEU A 61 44.94 12.25 -9.03
CA LEU A 61 44.38 13.50 -8.51
C LEU A 61 44.18 13.41 -6.99
N TYR A 62 45.25 13.56 -6.22
CA TYR A 62 45.27 13.33 -4.76
C TYR A 62 44.18 14.09 -3.99
N THR A 63 44.05 15.41 -4.22
CA THR A 63 43.07 16.24 -3.50
C THR A 63 41.63 15.87 -3.83
N ILE A 64 41.32 15.63 -5.11
CA ILE A 64 39.98 15.22 -5.56
C ILE A 64 39.66 13.81 -5.04
N ASN A 65 40.61 12.89 -5.11
CA ASN A 65 40.44 11.54 -4.60
C ASN A 65 40.18 11.54 -3.09
N TRP A 66 40.95 12.34 -2.34
CA TRP A 66 40.73 12.55 -0.91
C TRP A 66 39.33 13.10 -0.64
N LEU A 67 38.90 14.13 -1.36
CA LEU A 67 37.57 14.73 -1.20
C LEU A 67 36.46 13.71 -1.47
N LEU A 68 36.54 12.98 -2.61
CA LEU A 68 35.56 11.97 -3.01
C LEU A 68 35.50 10.80 -2.03
N ARG A 69 36.64 10.33 -1.49
CA ARG A 69 36.66 9.27 -0.47
C ARG A 69 35.99 9.71 0.83
N ASN A 70 36.28 10.92 1.32
CA ASN A 70 35.63 11.43 2.52
C ASN A 70 34.12 11.65 2.30
N ALA A 71 33.75 12.18 1.14
CA ALA A 71 32.35 12.34 0.75
C ALA A 71 31.64 10.98 0.64
N MET A 72 32.31 9.91 0.18
CA MET A 72 31.75 8.55 0.19
C MET A 72 31.45 8.08 1.61
N THR A 73 32.38 8.26 2.55
CA THR A 73 32.21 7.85 3.95
C THR A 73 30.99 8.51 4.57
N VAL A 74 30.86 9.84 4.46
CA VAL A 74 29.67 10.57 4.97
C VAL A 74 28.42 10.23 4.16
N GLY A 75 28.57 10.05 2.85
CA GLY A 75 27.49 9.75 1.91
C GLY A 75 26.79 8.44 2.22
N VAL A 76 27.50 7.39 2.64
CA VAL A 76 26.87 6.11 3.04
C VAL A 76 26.00 6.28 4.29
N PHE A 77 26.46 7.05 5.29
CA PHE A 77 25.64 7.34 6.47
C PHE A 77 24.42 8.17 6.10
N ALA A 78 24.59 9.22 5.30
CA ALA A 78 23.48 10.06 4.82
C ALA A 78 22.47 9.23 4.01
N LEU A 79 22.95 8.33 3.15
CA LEU A 79 22.11 7.40 2.38
C LEU A 79 21.28 6.52 3.32
N LEU A 80 21.89 5.91 4.33
CA LEU A 80 21.19 5.03 5.27
C LEU A 80 20.11 5.79 6.03
N VAL A 81 20.40 7.00 6.52
CA VAL A 81 19.42 7.84 7.23
C VAL A 81 18.27 8.26 6.31
N VAL A 82 18.56 8.67 5.08
CA VAL A 82 17.52 9.05 4.10
C VAL A 82 16.64 7.86 3.72
N PHE A 83 17.22 6.66 3.58
CA PHE A 83 16.51 5.43 3.25
C PHE A 83 15.94 4.68 4.47
N GLN A 84 16.10 5.23 5.67
CA GLN A 84 15.60 4.60 6.90
C GLN A 84 14.09 4.31 6.82
N PRO A 85 13.22 5.22 6.31
CA PRO A 85 11.78 4.95 6.18
C PRO A 85 11.47 3.80 5.21
N GLU A 86 12.16 3.73 4.06
CA GLU A 86 11.96 2.67 3.06
C GLU A 86 12.41 1.31 3.58
N LEU A 87 13.57 1.23 4.25
CA LEU A 87 14.07 0.00 4.85
C LEU A 87 13.09 -0.52 5.90
N ARG A 88 12.56 0.38 6.74
CA ARG A 88 11.53 0.04 7.72
C ARG A 88 10.28 -0.52 7.03
N ARG A 89 9.75 0.18 6.02
CA ARG A 89 8.55 -0.25 5.27
C ARG A 89 8.74 -1.60 4.59
N ALA A 90 9.90 -1.85 3.99
CA ALA A 90 10.22 -3.13 3.35
C ALA A 90 10.26 -4.28 4.36
N LEU A 91 10.89 -4.07 5.54
CA LEU A 91 10.90 -5.05 6.63
C LEU A 91 9.50 -5.29 7.20
N GLU A 92 8.72 -4.23 7.37
CA GLU A 92 7.32 -4.32 7.78
C GLU A 92 6.52 -5.17 6.77
N GLN A 93 6.72 -4.97 5.46
CA GLN A 93 6.07 -5.77 4.42
C GLN A 93 6.56 -7.22 4.36
N LEU A 94 7.85 -7.48 4.57
CA LEU A 94 8.39 -8.85 4.62
C LEU A 94 7.91 -9.58 5.89
N GLY A 95 7.66 -8.85 6.99
CA GLY A 95 7.03 -9.35 8.19
C GLY A 95 5.54 -9.71 8.03
N ARG A 96 4.88 -9.26 6.94
CA ARG A 96 3.50 -9.63 6.57
C ARG A 96 3.44 -11.04 6.00
N SER A 97 3.83 -12.02 6.81
CA SER A 97 3.60 -13.42 6.50
C SER A 97 2.09 -13.69 6.53
N LYS A 98 1.53 -13.97 5.36
CA LYS A 98 0.16 -14.52 5.13
C LYS A 98 -0.18 -15.76 5.96
N PHE A 99 0.76 -16.32 6.72
CA PHE A 99 0.56 -17.48 7.58
C PHE A 99 0.04 -17.15 8.99
N PHE A 100 0.01 -15.87 9.40
CA PHE A 100 -0.51 -15.44 10.71
C PHE A 100 -1.88 -14.74 10.67
N SER A 101 -2.49 -14.58 9.48
CA SER A 101 -3.67 -13.73 9.30
C SER A 101 -5.01 -14.37 9.71
N SER A 102 -5.05 -15.58 10.26
CA SER A 102 -6.33 -16.20 10.65
C SER A 102 -6.78 -15.85 12.07
N SER A 103 -6.00 -15.07 12.83
CA SER A 103 -6.33 -14.77 14.23
C SER A 103 -6.10 -13.32 14.67
N LEU A 104 -5.76 -12.40 13.74
CA LEU A 104 -5.37 -11.02 14.10
C LEU A 104 -6.49 -9.98 14.03
N PHE A 105 -7.63 -10.28 13.40
CA PHE A 105 -8.87 -9.64 13.80
C PHE A 105 -9.37 -10.43 15.00
N GLY A 106 -9.04 -9.99 16.22
CA GLY A 106 -9.48 -10.63 17.47
C GLY A 106 -11.00 -10.58 17.70
N LEU A 107 -11.77 -10.38 16.64
CA LEU A 107 -13.22 -10.36 16.63
C LEU A 107 -13.74 -11.70 16.13
N GLY A 108 -14.76 -12.24 16.80
CA GLY A 108 -15.47 -13.43 16.32
C GLY A 108 -16.17 -13.17 14.98
N GLU A 109 -16.57 -14.24 14.27
CA GLU A 109 -17.34 -14.10 13.03
C GLU A 109 -18.63 -13.28 13.22
N GLU A 110 -19.28 -13.42 14.39
CA GLU A 110 -20.48 -12.65 14.75
C GLU A 110 -20.19 -11.14 14.91
N GLU A 111 -19.10 -10.79 15.58
CA GLU A 111 -18.69 -9.40 15.78
C GLU A 111 -18.26 -8.75 14.47
N LEU A 112 -17.57 -9.49 13.61
CA LEU A 112 -17.23 -9.04 12.26
C LEU A 112 -18.48 -8.83 11.39
N MET A 113 -19.46 -9.74 11.48
CA MET A 113 -20.74 -9.58 10.80
C MET A 113 -21.48 -8.32 11.28
N PHE A 114 -21.49 -8.07 12.59
CA PHE A 114 -22.07 -6.88 13.19
C PHE A 114 -21.37 -5.60 12.70
N LEU A 115 -20.04 -5.59 12.65
CA LEU A 115 -19.25 -4.49 12.10
C LEU A 115 -19.61 -4.21 10.64
N ILE A 116 -19.68 -5.26 9.80
CA ILE A 116 -20.02 -5.13 8.37
C ILE A 116 -21.43 -4.56 8.22
N ASP A 117 -22.38 -5.03 9.02
CA ASP A 117 -23.76 -4.56 8.95
C ASP A 117 -23.88 -3.07 9.29
N ASN A 118 -23.16 -2.61 10.32
CA ASN A 118 -23.10 -1.18 10.67
C ASN A 118 -22.44 -0.33 9.57
N LEU A 119 -21.34 -0.80 8.97
CA LEU A 119 -20.67 -0.10 7.87
C LEU A 119 -21.58 0.03 6.63
N VAL A 120 -22.26 -1.06 6.27
CA VAL A 120 -23.16 -1.09 5.11
C VAL A 120 -24.37 -0.18 5.35
N GLN A 121 -24.96 -0.26 6.54
CA GLN A 121 -26.09 0.60 6.91
C GLN A 121 -25.72 2.09 6.88
N ALA A 122 -24.56 2.47 7.46
CA ALA A 122 -24.08 3.84 7.41
C ALA A 122 -23.81 4.30 5.97
N ALA A 123 -23.13 3.48 5.16
CA ALA A 123 -22.83 3.83 3.78
C ALA A 123 -24.10 3.99 2.93
N GLU A 124 -25.11 3.14 3.15
CA GLU A 124 -26.40 3.23 2.46
C GLU A 124 -27.16 4.51 2.84
N GLU A 125 -27.20 4.85 4.14
CA GLU A 125 -27.89 6.07 4.61
C GLU A 125 -27.19 7.34 4.11
N LEU A 126 -25.86 7.39 4.19
CA LEU A 126 -25.06 8.50 3.66
C LEU A 126 -25.22 8.62 2.13
N SER A 127 -25.28 7.49 1.42
CA SER A 127 -25.51 7.43 -0.03
C SER A 127 -26.86 8.01 -0.44
N LYS A 128 -27.95 7.60 0.23
CA LYS A 128 -29.31 8.09 -0.02
C LYS A 128 -29.40 9.60 0.15
N ASN A 129 -28.73 10.13 1.16
CA ASN A 129 -28.71 11.56 1.47
C ASN A 129 -27.61 12.35 0.72
N LYS A 130 -26.82 11.67 -0.13
CA LYS A 130 -25.66 12.25 -0.84
C LYS A 130 -24.68 12.97 0.09
N ILE A 131 -24.43 12.39 1.25
CA ILE A 131 -23.47 12.89 2.23
C ILE A 131 -22.12 12.24 1.93
N GLY A 132 -21.09 13.08 1.73
CA GLY A 132 -19.73 12.62 1.46
C GLY A 132 -19.11 11.90 2.64
N ALA A 133 -18.56 10.71 2.41
CA ALA A 133 -17.94 9.92 3.47
C ALA A 133 -16.65 9.23 2.99
N LEU A 134 -15.70 9.08 3.90
CA LEU A 134 -14.45 8.37 3.69
C LEU A 134 -14.10 7.57 4.96
N ILE A 135 -14.31 6.27 4.91
CA ILE A 135 -14.11 5.35 6.03
C ILE A 135 -12.96 4.41 5.70
N ILE A 136 -11.91 4.41 6.51
CA ILE A 136 -10.70 3.60 6.34
C ILE A 136 -10.72 2.48 7.36
N LEU A 137 -10.70 1.25 6.88
CA LEU A 137 -10.60 0.04 7.68
C LEU A 137 -9.13 -0.35 7.79
N GLU A 138 -8.56 -0.16 8.98
CA GLU A 138 -7.23 -0.62 9.32
C GLU A 138 -7.17 -2.16 9.29
N ARG A 139 -6.07 -2.70 8.76
CA ARG A 139 -5.81 -4.14 8.67
C ARG A 139 -4.47 -4.46 9.30
N GLU A 140 -3.57 -5.15 8.61
CA GLU A 140 -2.27 -5.53 9.18
C GLU A 140 -1.33 -4.33 9.32
N THR A 141 -1.42 -3.37 8.39
CA THR A 141 -0.67 -2.11 8.49
C THR A 141 -1.32 -1.20 9.51
N GLY A 142 -0.64 -0.95 10.63
CA GLY A 142 -1.08 0.06 11.57
C GLY A 142 -1.11 1.46 10.95
N LEU A 143 -2.19 2.21 11.17
CA LEU A 143 -2.39 3.55 10.58
C LEU A 143 -2.19 4.68 11.61
N ASN A 144 -1.37 4.44 12.64
CA ASN A 144 -1.18 5.38 13.76
C ASN A 144 -0.75 6.78 13.32
N GLU A 145 0.13 6.88 12.31
CA GLU A 145 0.58 8.17 11.78
C GLU A 145 -0.57 9.02 11.21
N TYR A 146 -1.63 8.39 10.68
CA TYR A 146 -2.81 9.08 10.18
C TYR A 146 -3.84 9.34 11.28
N ILE A 147 -3.99 8.40 12.22
CA ILE A 147 -4.86 8.54 13.39
C ILE A 147 -4.46 9.77 14.21
N GLU A 148 -3.16 10.03 14.37
CA GLU A 148 -2.63 11.17 15.11
C GLU A 148 -2.91 12.53 14.46
N THR A 149 -3.27 12.56 13.16
CA THR A 149 -3.62 13.80 12.47
C THR A 149 -5.07 14.24 12.71
N GLY A 150 -5.92 13.33 13.16
CA GLY A 150 -7.35 13.55 13.35
C GLY A 150 -7.74 13.80 14.81
N ILE A 151 -9.05 13.92 15.03
CA ILE A 151 -9.65 14.02 16.37
C ILE A 151 -9.90 12.59 16.88
N ARG A 152 -9.26 12.23 17.99
CA ARG A 152 -9.44 10.91 18.63
C ARG A 152 -10.86 10.76 19.17
N ILE A 153 -11.45 9.60 18.92
CA ILE A 153 -12.80 9.24 19.38
C ILE A 153 -12.73 8.01 20.30
N GLU A 154 -12.04 6.95 19.85
CA GLU A 154 -11.93 5.66 20.57
C GLU A 154 -13.28 5.05 20.99
N GLY A 155 -14.31 5.28 20.17
CA GLY A 155 -15.68 4.82 20.40
C GLY A 155 -16.01 3.53 19.64
N TYR A 156 -16.98 2.76 20.13
CA TYR A 156 -17.50 1.61 19.40
C TYR A 156 -18.15 2.04 18.09
N LEU A 157 -17.90 1.28 17.03
CA LEU A 157 -18.46 1.53 15.72
C LEU A 157 -19.94 1.17 15.71
N THR A 158 -20.79 2.16 15.47
CA THR A 158 -22.20 1.97 15.11
C THR A 158 -22.53 2.76 13.86
N ALA A 159 -23.60 2.37 13.17
CA ALA A 159 -24.08 3.11 12.00
C ALA A 159 -24.41 4.57 12.35
N GLU A 160 -25.05 4.80 13.50
CA GLU A 160 -25.43 6.13 13.98
C GLU A 160 -24.22 7.02 14.27
N LEU A 161 -23.14 6.46 14.82
CA LEU A 161 -21.91 7.21 15.04
C LEU A 161 -21.29 7.66 13.72
N LEU A 162 -21.19 6.74 12.74
CA LEU A 162 -20.64 7.05 11.42
C LEU A 162 -21.47 8.10 10.70
N ILE A 163 -22.80 7.95 10.71
CA ILE A 163 -23.72 8.92 10.10
C ILE A 163 -23.51 10.31 10.72
N ASN A 164 -23.45 10.40 12.06
CA ASN A 164 -23.25 11.67 12.76
C ASN A 164 -21.89 12.31 12.46
N ILE A 165 -20.82 11.53 12.36
CA ILE A 165 -19.48 12.04 12.03
C ILE A 165 -19.48 12.75 10.67
N PHE A 166 -20.16 12.18 9.68
CA PHE A 166 -20.14 12.73 8.31
C PHE A 166 -21.22 13.80 8.06
N ILE A 167 -22.00 14.21 9.05
CA ILE A 167 -22.97 15.31 8.88
C ILE A 167 -22.24 16.56 8.36
N PRO A 168 -22.66 17.14 7.23
CA PRO A 168 -22.02 18.32 6.66
C PRO A 168 -21.97 19.50 7.63
N ASN A 169 -20.93 20.33 7.51
CA ASN A 169 -20.72 21.53 8.34
C ASN A 169 -20.48 21.26 9.83
N THR A 170 -20.01 20.06 10.19
CA THR A 170 -19.58 19.74 11.56
C THR A 170 -18.05 19.66 11.66
N PRO A 171 -17.43 19.77 12.84
CA PRO A 171 -15.96 19.64 12.93
C PRO A 171 -15.40 18.28 12.50
N LEU A 172 -16.20 17.21 12.52
CA LEU A 172 -15.72 15.83 12.30
C LEU A 172 -15.83 15.34 10.85
N HIS A 173 -16.66 15.98 10.01
CA HIS A 173 -16.99 15.46 8.66
C HIS A 173 -15.91 15.66 7.60
N ASP A 174 -14.97 16.58 7.84
CA ASP A 174 -13.93 16.91 6.86
C ASP A 174 -12.71 16.01 7.07
N GLY A 175 -12.42 15.17 6.08
CA GLY A 175 -11.36 14.15 6.15
C GLY A 175 -11.89 12.73 6.30
N ALA A 176 -11.04 11.85 6.83
CA ALA A 176 -11.31 10.42 6.93
C ALA A 176 -11.64 9.98 8.36
N VAL A 177 -12.47 8.94 8.46
CA VAL A 177 -12.64 8.15 9.68
C VAL A 177 -11.75 6.93 9.59
N ILE A 178 -10.96 6.65 10.63
CA ILE A 178 -10.14 5.44 10.70
C ILE A 178 -10.74 4.49 11.73
N VAL A 179 -11.03 3.28 11.29
CA VAL A 179 -11.62 2.20 12.06
C VAL A 179 -10.56 1.12 12.28
N ARG A 180 -10.40 0.69 13.53
CA ARG A 180 -9.55 -0.45 13.91
C ARG A 180 -10.42 -1.43 14.69
N ASN A 181 -10.51 -2.67 14.21
CA ASN A 181 -11.45 -3.66 14.74
C ASN A 181 -12.87 -3.06 14.79
N ASP A 182 -13.53 -3.14 15.93
CA ASP A 182 -14.89 -2.67 16.22
C ASP A 182 -14.94 -1.20 16.70
N LYS A 183 -13.85 -0.44 16.57
CA LYS A 183 -13.76 0.93 17.09
C LYS A 183 -13.41 1.96 16.03
N VAL A 184 -14.06 3.11 16.14
CA VAL A 184 -13.66 4.35 15.47
C VAL A 184 -12.53 4.97 16.27
N MET A 185 -11.31 4.92 15.73
CA MET A 185 -10.12 5.43 16.41
C MET A 185 -10.07 6.96 16.38
N ALA A 186 -10.28 7.54 15.19
CA ALA A 186 -10.30 8.97 14.98
C ALA A 186 -11.17 9.34 13.76
N ALA A 187 -11.62 10.60 13.75
CA ALA A 187 -12.28 11.24 12.61
C ALA A 187 -11.47 12.47 12.16
N SER A 188 -11.84 13.06 11.02
CA SER A 188 -11.13 14.19 10.43
C SER A 188 -9.62 13.92 10.20
N CYS A 189 -9.27 12.67 9.89
CA CYS A 189 -7.89 12.28 9.61
C CYS A 189 -7.47 12.75 8.22
N TYR A 190 -6.24 13.25 8.11
CA TYR A 190 -5.62 13.64 6.84
C TYR A 190 -4.92 12.42 6.21
N LEU A 191 -5.22 12.16 4.95
CA LEU A 191 -4.66 11.03 4.20
C LEU A 191 -3.81 11.52 3.01
N PRO A 192 -2.82 10.74 2.56
CA PRO A 192 -2.08 11.04 1.34
C PRO A 192 -3.01 10.90 0.13
N LEU A 193 -2.83 11.78 -0.85
CA LEU A 193 -3.55 11.70 -2.12
C LEU A 193 -2.72 10.92 -3.14
N THR A 194 -3.38 10.07 -3.95
CA THR A 194 -2.71 9.44 -5.10
C THR A 194 -2.27 10.49 -6.12
N GLU A 195 -1.05 10.34 -6.63
CA GLU A 195 -0.49 11.14 -7.73
C GLU A 195 -0.73 10.49 -9.11
N ASN A 196 -1.50 9.39 -9.17
CA ASN A 196 -1.69 8.64 -10.41
C ASN A 196 -2.37 9.50 -11.50
N PRO A 197 -1.68 9.80 -12.63
CA PRO A 197 -2.19 10.67 -13.67
C PRO A 197 -3.30 10.02 -14.51
N ASN A 198 -3.43 8.70 -14.46
CA ASN A 198 -4.44 7.94 -15.22
C ASN A 198 -5.81 7.93 -14.54
N LEU A 199 -5.95 8.61 -13.40
CA LEU A 199 -7.19 8.67 -12.66
C LEU A 199 -8.20 9.61 -13.32
N SER A 200 -9.47 9.20 -13.43
CA SER A 200 -10.52 10.06 -13.98
C SER A 200 -10.56 11.41 -13.28
N LYS A 201 -10.66 12.49 -14.06
CA LYS A 201 -10.74 13.86 -13.56
C LYS A 201 -12.00 14.12 -12.72
N GLU A 202 -13.03 13.30 -12.90
CA GLU A 202 -14.28 13.36 -12.15
C GLU A 202 -14.14 12.88 -10.70
N LEU A 203 -13.00 12.29 -10.32
CA LEU A 203 -12.79 11.83 -8.96
C LEU A 203 -12.32 12.98 -8.05
N GLY A 204 -13.17 13.28 -7.07
CA GLY A 204 -12.91 14.24 -6.01
C GLY A 204 -11.81 13.81 -5.03
N THR A 205 -11.51 14.69 -4.07
CA THR A 205 -10.42 14.55 -3.11
C THR A 205 -10.54 13.30 -2.23
N ARG A 206 -11.74 12.93 -1.78
CA ARG A 206 -11.97 11.70 -0.97
C ARG A 206 -11.59 10.42 -1.72
N HIS A 207 -11.84 10.34 -3.02
CA HIS A 207 -11.43 9.20 -3.85
C HIS A 207 -9.90 9.14 -3.99
N ARG A 208 -9.25 10.29 -4.15
CA ARG A 208 -7.79 10.38 -4.25
C ARG A 208 -7.11 10.01 -2.93
N ALA A 209 -7.69 10.45 -1.81
CA ALA A 209 -7.27 10.08 -0.46
C ALA A 209 -7.40 8.57 -0.23
N ALA A 210 -8.55 7.99 -0.59
CA ALA A 210 -8.78 6.55 -0.51
C ALA A 210 -7.78 5.74 -1.34
N LEU A 211 -7.45 6.20 -2.54
CA LEU A 211 -6.42 5.54 -3.37
C LEU A 211 -5.04 5.70 -2.77
N GLY A 212 -4.65 6.91 -2.36
CA GLY A 212 -3.32 7.17 -1.80
C GLY A 212 -3.03 6.34 -0.55
N ILE A 213 -4.00 6.20 0.36
CA ILE A 213 -3.82 5.38 1.56
C ILE A 213 -3.75 3.88 1.24
N THR A 214 -4.53 3.40 0.26
CA THR A 214 -4.56 1.98 -0.13
C THR A 214 -3.45 1.58 -1.12
N GLU A 215 -2.72 2.54 -1.68
CA GLU A 215 -1.45 2.33 -2.39
C GLU A 215 -0.29 2.09 -1.41
N GLN A 216 -0.37 2.70 -0.21
CA GLN A 216 0.71 2.66 0.79
C GLN A 216 0.48 1.63 1.90
N SER A 217 -0.74 1.09 2.02
CA SER A 217 -1.13 0.14 3.07
C SER A 217 -2.06 -0.95 2.53
N ASP A 218 -2.31 -1.99 3.34
CA ASP A 218 -3.30 -3.03 3.04
C ASP A 218 -4.72 -2.66 3.48
N ALA A 219 -4.94 -1.40 3.90
CA ALA A 219 -6.23 -0.89 4.33
C ALA A 219 -7.29 -0.99 3.22
N VAL A 220 -8.55 -0.94 3.63
CA VAL A 220 -9.70 -0.86 2.72
C VAL A 220 -10.44 0.43 2.99
N ALA A 221 -10.71 1.20 1.94
CA ALA A 221 -11.40 2.47 2.05
C ALA A 221 -12.81 2.37 1.44
N ILE A 222 -13.83 2.75 2.20
CA ILE A 222 -15.20 2.92 1.72
C ILE A 222 -15.41 4.42 1.47
N ILE A 223 -15.94 4.76 0.29
CA ILE A 223 -16.18 6.14 -0.13
C ILE A 223 -17.65 6.29 -0.51
N VAL A 224 -18.28 7.37 -0.04
CA VAL A 224 -19.58 7.83 -0.54
C VAL A 224 -19.36 9.19 -1.19
N SER A 225 -19.76 9.34 -2.45
CA SER A 225 -19.67 10.60 -3.19
C SER A 225 -20.73 11.60 -2.70
N GLU A 226 -20.31 12.81 -2.34
CA GLU A 226 -21.23 13.91 -1.99
C GLU A 226 -22.00 14.45 -3.19
N GLU A 227 -21.48 14.29 -4.40
CA GLU A 227 -22.12 14.78 -5.62
C GLU A 227 -23.20 13.80 -6.12
N THR A 228 -22.88 12.50 -6.09
CA THR A 228 -23.67 11.47 -6.77
C THR A 228 -24.32 10.48 -5.82
N GLY A 229 -23.89 10.41 -4.55
CA GLY A 229 -24.26 9.35 -3.61
C GLY A 229 -23.63 7.99 -3.93
N VAL A 230 -22.82 7.88 -5.00
CA VAL A 230 -22.23 6.60 -5.41
C VAL A 230 -21.30 6.06 -4.32
N ILE A 231 -21.54 4.82 -3.91
CA ILE A 231 -20.67 4.06 -3.02
C ILE A 231 -19.53 3.43 -3.85
N SER A 232 -18.31 3.60 -3.37
CA SER A 232 -17.10 3.02 -3.95
C SER A 232 -16.24 2.39 -2.86
N VAL A 233 -15.41 1.43 -3.24
CA VAL A 233 -14.40 0.83 -2.37
C VAL A 233 -13.04 0.92 -3.05
N ALA A 234 -12.03 1.39 -2.32
CA ALA A 234 -10.64 1.32 -2.74
C ALA A 234 -9.89 0.26 -1.93
N ARG A 235 -9.06 -0.53 -2.61
CA ARG A 235 -8.19 -1.55 -2.03
C ARG A 235 -6.99 -1.78 -2.94
N GLU A 236 -5.79 -1.88 -2.38
CA GLU A 236 -4.55 -2.15 -3.13
C GLU A 236 -4.37 -1.19 -4.34
N GLY A 237 -4.68 0.10 -4.12
CA GLY A 237 -4.61 1.16 -5.14
C GLY A 237 -5.61 1.01 -6.30
N LYS A 238 -6.62 0.15 -6.19
CA LYS A 238 -7.69 -0.02 -7.18
C LYS A 238 -9.01 0.45 -6.62
N LEU A 239 -9.82 1.09 -7.47
CA LEU A 239 -11.14 1.61 -7.11
C LEU A 239 -12.24 0.80 -7.80
N SER A 240 -13.18 0.28 -7.01
CA SER A 240 -14.44 -0.32 -7.46
C SER A 240 -15.57 0.67 -7.18
N ARG A 241 -16.33 1.07 -8.21
CA ARG A 241 -17.39 2.10 -8.11
C ARG A 241 -18.77 1.47 -8.32
N TYR A 242 -19.82 2.22 -7.99
CA TYR A 242 -21.22 1.86 -8.22
C TYR A 242 -21.63 0.58 -7.48
N LEU A 243 -21.20 0.48 -6.22
CA LEU A 243 -21.57 -0.63 -5.35
C LEU A 243 -22.96 -0.36 -4.74
N ASP A 244 -23.83 -1.36 -4.76
CA ASP A 244 -25.04 -1.36 -3.93
C ASP A 244 -24.72 -1.93 -2.53
N ALA A 245 -25.67 -1.79 -1.59
CA ALA A 245 -25.47 -2.25 -0.20
C ALA A 245 -25.12 -3.75 -0.13
N LYS A 246 -25.75 -4.56 -0.99
CA LYS A 246 -25.52 -6.01 -1.07
C LYS A 246 -24.12 -6.34 -1.57
N THR A 247 -23.64 -5.66 -2.61
CA THR A 247 -22.31 -5.86 -3.19
C THR A 247 -21.26 -5.34 -2.23
N LEU A 248 -21.46 -4.19 -1.58
CA LEU A 248 -20.58 -3.69 -0.52
C LEU A 248 -20.44 -4.72 0.61
N LYS A 249 -21.57 -5.28 1.10
CA LYS A 249 -21.56 -6.33 2.12
C LYS A 249 -20.74 -7.55 1.70
N ASN A 250 -20.89 -8.00 0.45
CA ASN A 250 -20.13 -9.13 -0.08
C ASN A 250 -18.63 -8.83 -0.20
N VAL A 251 -18.27 -7.63 -0.68
CA VAL A 251 -16.87 -7.17 -0.75
C VAL A 251 -16.24 -7.14 0.64
N LEU A 252 -16.94 -6.62 1.64
CA LEU A 252 -16.43 -6.59 3.02
C LEU A 252 -16.29 -7.99 3.61
N LYS A 253 -17.25 -8.89 3.37
CA LYS A 253 -17.12 -10.31 3.76
C LYS A 253 -15.89 -10.96 3.16
N GLU A 254 -15.59 -10.70 1.88
CA GLU A 254 -14.39 -11.20 1.21
C GLU A 254 -13.12 -10.63 1.84
N VAL A 255 -13.09 -9.33 2.14
CA VAL A 255 -11.96 -8.66 2.81
C VAL A 255 -11.65 -9.28 4.17
N TYR A 256 -12.70 -9.57 4.96
CA TYR A 256 -12.57 -10.20 6.28
C TYR A 256 -12.54 -11.73 6.23
N GLN A 257 -12.57 -12.34 5.04
CA GLN A 257 -12.59 -13.80 4.84
C GLN A 257 -13.72 -14.51 5.58
N ILE A 258 -14.88 -13.85 5.70
CA ILE A 258 -16.09 -14.39 6.32
C ILE A 258 -16.86 -15.19 5.26
N GLY A 259 -16.85 -16.51 5.39
CA GLY A 259 -17.54 -17.44 4.49
C GLY A 259 -16.65 -18.50 3.85
N ASP A 260 -17.28 -19.53 3.30
CA ASP A 260 -16.62 -20.76 2.85
C ASP A 260 -15.58 -20.52 1.73
N LYS A 261 -14.33 -20.95 1.97
CA LYS A 261 -13.14 -20.85 1.08
C LYS A 261 -13.30 -21.51 -0.31
N LYS A 262 -14.48 -22.01 -0.69
CA LYS A 262 -14.69 -22.88 -1.87
C LYS A 262 -15.31 -22.22 -3.11
N ALA A 263 -15.87 -21.01 -3.05
CA ALA A 263 -16.59 -20.42 -4.18
C ALA A 263 -15.74 -19.54 -5.13
N ASN A 264 -14.56 -19.09 -4.72
CA ASN A 264 -13.89 -17.93 -5.34
C ASN A 264 -13.04 -18.20 -6.60
N PHE A 265 -12.95 -19.42 -7.12
CA PHE A 265 -12.19 -19.67 -8.36
C PHE A 265 -12.99 -19.54 -9.66
N LEU A 266 -14.33 -19.61 -9.61
CA LEU A 266 -15.12 -19.86 -10.83
C LEU A 266 -15.81 -18.63 -11.45
N HIS A 267 -15.97 -17.52 -10.72
CA HIS A 267 -16.86 -16.43 -11.19
C HIS A 267 -16.17 -15.27 -11.93
N TRP A 268 -14.83 -15.18 -11.89
CA TRP A 268 -14.08 -14.07 -12.52
C TRP A 268 -13.87 -14.25 -14.04
N ARG A 269 -14.12 -15.44 -14.63
CA ARG A 269 -13.93 -15.70 -16.07
C ARG A 269 -15.16 -15.49 -16.97
N ARG A 270 -16.31 -15.05 -16.43
CA ARG A 270 -17.57 -15.00 -17.21
C ARG A 270 -18.13 -13.62 -17.56
N SER A 271 -17.53 -12.52 -17.11
CA SER A 271 -17.99 -11.17 -17.46
C SER A 271 -17.00 -10.42 -18.37
N GLY A 272 -16.56 -11.07 -19.44
CA GLY A 272 -15.62 -10.52 -20.41
C GLY A 272 -15.83 -11.03 -21.83
N ASN A 273 -17.06 -11.37 -22.20
CA ASN A 273 -17.48 -11.56 -23.60
C ASN A 273 -19.00 -11.34 -23.66
N GLY A 274 -19.37 -10.19 -24.18
CA GLY A 274 -20.73 -9.72 -24.43
C GLY A 274 -20.64 -8.33 -25.03
#